data_AF-A0A2X4V0Y8-F1
#
_entry.id   AF-A0A2X4V0Y8-F1
#
_cell.length_a   1.000
_cell.length_b   1.000
_cell.length_c   1.000
_cell.angle_alpha   90.00
_cell.angle_beta   90.00
_cell.angle_gamma   90.00
#
_symmetry.space_group_name_H-M   'P 1'
#
loop_
_entity.id
_entity.type
_entity.pdbx_description
1 polymer ?
#
loop_
_entity_poly.entity_id
_entity_poly.type
_entity_poly.pdbx_seq_one_letter_code
_entity_poly.pdbx_strand_id
1 'polypeptide(L)'
;MALEKGALDKATIELMFMRVSQINGCAFCLEMHGKALRESGISNDKLDQLAGWRVSNAFSERERAALEWAESVTLIATTGAPDSAFEALQAHFSDAELPI
;
A
#
# COMPACT_ATOMS: atom_id res chain seq x y z
N MET A 1 4.43 -5.81 14.99
CA MET A 1 4.03 -4.39 14.75
C MET A 1 2.58 -4.19 15.13
N ALA A 2 2.16 -2.99 15.56
CA ALA A 2 0.78 -2.72 16.00
C ALA A 2 -0.31 -3.05 14.94
N LEU A 3 0.05 -3.03 13.65
CA LEU A 3 -0.84 -3.37 12.55
C LEU A 3 -1.09 -4.88 12.35
N GLU A 4 -0.31 -5.77 12.99
CA GLU A 4 -0.47 -7.23 12.83
C GLU A 4 -1.74 -7.78 13.50
N LYS A 5 -2.44 -6.96 14.28
CA LYS A 5 -3.69 -7.30 14.97
C LYS A 5 -4.91 -6.54 14.44
N GLY A 6 -4.76 -5.83 13.31
CA GLY A 6 -5.85 -5.09 12.68
C GLY A 6 -6.79 -5.98 11.84
N ALA A 7 -7.95 -5.44 11.46
CA ALA A 7 -8.87 -6.09 10.53
C ALA A 7 -8.35 -6.08 9.07
N LEU A 8 -7.39 -5.20 8.78
CA LEU A 8 -6.80 -5.06 7.46
C LEU A 8 -5.86 -6.24 7.16
N ASP A 9 -5.96 -6.79 5.95
CA ASP A 9 -5.16 -7.93 5.56
C ASP A 9 -3.66 -7.59 5.50
N LYS A 10 -2.83 -8.53 5.97
CA LYS A 10 -1.37 -8.31 6.06
C LYS A 10 -0.74 -8.06 4.69
N ALA A 11 -1.24 -8.68 3.62
CA ALA A 11 -0.68 -8.52 2.29
C ALA A 11 -0.84 -7.08 1.77
N THR A 12 -2.01 -6.47 1.96
CA THR A 12 -2.26 -5.05 1.62
C THR A 12 -1.35 -4.12 2.42
N ILE A 13 -1.18 -4.35 3.73
CA ILE A 13 -0.29 -3.55 4.58
C ILE A 13 1.15 -3.62 4.07
N GLU A 14 1.66 -4.83 3.82
CA GLU A 14 3.03 -5.01 3.33
C GLU A 14 3.21 -4.42 1.92
N LEU A 15 2.17 -4.46 1.08
CA LEU A 15 2.20 -3.86 -0.26
C LEU A 15 2.31 -2.33 -0.19
N MET A 16 1.52 -1.70 0.68
CA MET A 16 1.61 -0.26 0.96
C MET A 16 3.00 0.08 1.48
N PHE A 17 3.51 -0.65 2.48
CA PHE A 17 4.83 -0.38 3.04
C PHE A 17 5.96 -0.58 2.04
N MET A 18 5.89 -1.59 1.18
CA MET A 18 6.83 -1.77 0.09
C MET A 18 6.83 -0.54 -0.83
N ARG A 19 5.65 -0.01 -1.17
CA ARG A 19 5.55 1.17 -2.03
C ARG A 19 6.07 2.44 -1.37
N VAL A 20 5.72 2.67 -0.10
CA VAL A 20 6.26 3.78 0.70
C VAL A 20 7.78 3.70 0.79
N SER A 21 8.32 2.49 0.98
CA SER A 21 9.76 2.24 1.06
C SER A 21 10.48 2.54 -0.26
N GLN A 22 9.85 2.26 -1.40
CA GLN A 22 10.37 2.62 -2.72
C GLN A 22 10.46 4.13 -2.89
N ILE A 23 9.43 4.87 -2.48
CA ILE A 23 9.39 6.33 -2.59
C ILE A 23 10.43 6.98 -1.68
N ASN A 24 10.55 6.49 -0.44
CA ASN A 24 11.48 7.03 0.55
C ASN A 24 12.93 6.55 0.38
N GLY A 25 13.20 5.59 -0.50
CA GLY A 25 14.55 5.05 -0.73
C GLY A 25 15.12 4.26 0.44
N CYS A 26 14.27 3.63 1.27
CA CYS A 26 14.72 2.87 2.44
C CYS A 26 15.13 1.43 2.06
N ALA A 27 16.42 1.17 1.83
CA ALA A 27 16.92 -0.16 1.45
C ALA A 27 16.57 -1.27 2.47
N PHE A 28 16.71 -0.99 3.77
CA PHE A 28 16.35 -1.94 4.82
C PHE A 28 14.86 -2.31 4.79
N CYS A 29 13.99 -1.31 4.62
CA CYS A 29 12.55 -1.51 4.57
C CYS A 29 12.15 -2.31 3.32
N LEU A 30 12.79 -2.03 2.17
CA LEU A 30 12.58 -2.77 0.93
C LEU A 30 12.91 -4.26 1.08
N GLU A 31 14.01 -4.59 1.74
CA GLU A 31 14.36 -6.00 2.03
C GLU A 31 13.31 -6.64 2.93
N MET A 32 12.95 -5.97 4.04
CA MET A 32 12.02 -6.48 5.04
C MET A 32 10.62 -6.74 4.46
N HIS A 33 10.01 -5.73 3.82
CA HIS A 33 8.67 -5.85 3.25
C HIS A 33 8.64 -6.74 2.01
N GLY A 34 9.70 -6.69 1.18
CA GLY A 34 9.83 -7.58 0.03
C GLY A 34 9.93 -9.05 0.43
N LYS A 35 10.59 -9.37 1.55
CA LYS A 35 10.60 -10.74 2.10
C LYS A 35 9.21 -11.15 2.59
N ALA A 36 8.55 -10.31 3.38
CA ALA A 36 7.21 -10.58 3.91
C ALA A 36 6.16 -10.83 2.80
N LEU A 37 6.20 -10.03 1.73
CA LEU A 37 5.31 -10.20 0.58
C LEU A 37 5.52 -11.53 -0.15
N ARG A 38 6.78 -11.95 -0.34
CA ARG A 38 7.09 -13.25 -0.95
C ARG A 38 6.65 -14.41 -0.07
N GLU A 39 6.83 -14.29 1.24
CA GLU A 39 6.35 -15.29 2.21
C GLU A 39 4.81 -15.36 2.26
N SER A 40 4.10 -14.28 1.93
CA SER A 40 2.64 -14.26 1.83
C SER A 40 2.08 -14.94 0.57
N GLY A 41 2.95 -15.30 -0.39
CA GLY A 41 2.54 -15.96 -1.64
C GLY A 41 2.16 -15.00 -2.78
N ILE A 42 2.37 -13.69 -2.64
CA ILE A 42 2.23 -12.75 -3.76
C ILE A 42 3.26 -13.10 -4.85
N SER A 43 2.82 -13.15 -6.11
CA SER A 43 3.66 -13.44 -7.27
C SER A 43 4.74 -12.37 -7.45
N ASN A 44 5.96 -12.79 -7.81
CA ASN A 44 7.06 -11.87 -8.15
C ASN A 44 6.65 -10.90 -9.28
N ASP A 45 5.92 -11.36 -10.30
CA ASP A 45 5.44 -10.52 -11.41
C ASP A 45 4.61 -9.31 -10.93
N LYS A 46 3.82 -9.47 -9.86
CA LYS A 46 3.05 -8.38 -9.25
C LYS A 46 3.96 -7.42 -8.48
N LEU A 47 4.97 -7.94 -7.78
CA LEU A 47 5.95 -7.12 -7.06
C LEU A 47 6.81 -6.29 -8.02
N ASP A 48 7.22 -6.87 -9.14
CA ASP A 48 8.00 -6.19 -10.18
C ASP A 48 7.22 -5.05 -10.83
N GLN A 49 5.88 -5.17 -10.88
CA GLN A 49 4.97 -4.15 -11.41
C GLN A 49 4.59 -3.08 -10.38
N LEU A 50 4.93 -3.22 -9.09
CA LEU A 50 4.47 -2.32 -8.03
C LEU A 50 4.92 -0.87 -8.24
N ALA A 51 6.12 -0.63 -8.74
CA ALA A 51 6.58 0.74 -9.02
C ALA A 51 5.77 1.43 -10.14
N GLY A 52 5.14 0.64 -11.02
CA GLY A 52 4.28 1.08 -12.12
C GLY A 52 2.80 0.74 -11.92
N TRP A 53 2.33 0.58 -10.68
CA TRP A 53 1.01 0.03 -10.36
C TRP A 53 -0.16 0.75 -11.08
N ARG A 54 -0.07 2.07 -11.31
CA ARG A 54 -1.13 2.86 -11.96
C ARG A 54 -1.46 2.42 -13.38
N VAL A 55 -0.50 1.82 -14.09
CA VAL A 55 -0.67 1.30 -15.46
C VAL A 55 -0.68 -0.23 -15.52
N SER A 56 -0.56 -0.90 -14.38
CA SER A 56 -0.61 -2.35 -14.27
C SER A 56 -2.06 -2.83 -14.07
N ASN A 57 -2.36 -3.99 -14.66
CA ASN A 57 -3.61 -4.71 -14.48
C ASN A 57 -3.55 -5.74 -13.32
N ALA A 58 -2.42 -5.83 -12.61
CA ALA A 58 -2.22 -6.81 -11.55
C ALA A 58 -2.83 -6.41 -10.19
N PHE A 59 -3.30 -5.17 -10.06
CA PHE A 59 -3.82 -4.59 -8.83
C PHE A 59 -5.32 -4.38 -8.92
N SER A 60 -6.04 -4.87 -7.92
CA SER A 60 -7.47 -4.65 -7.75
C SER A 60 -7.77 -3.18 -7.40
N GLU A 61 -9.02 -2.74 -7.57
CA GLU A 61 -9.42 -1.37 -7.19
C GLU A 61 -9.17 -1.07 -5.71
N ARG A 62 -9.36 -2.06 -4.83
CA ARG A 62 -9.05 -1.93 -3.40
C ARG A 62 -7.55 -1.69 -3.16
N GLU A 63 -6.68 -2.43 -3.83
CA GLU A 63 -5.22 -2.23 -3.72
C GLU A 63 -4.80 -0.90 -4.34
N ARG A 64 -5.41 -0.51 -5.46
CA ARG A 64 -5.18 0.79 -6.10
C ARG A 64 -5.52 1.95 -5.18
N ALA A 65 -6.67 1.89 -4.50
CA ALA A 65 -7.07 2.90 -3.52
C ALA A 65 -6.08 2.96 -2.34
N ALA A 66 -5.64 1.81 -1.82
CA ALA A 66 -4.62 1.74 -0.77
C ALA A 66 -3.27 2.33 -1.19
N LEU A 67 -2.82 2.02 -2.42
CA LEU A 67 -1.57 2.55 -2.98
C LEU A 67 -1.67 4.06 -3.23
N GLU A 68 -2.78 4.54 -3.80
CA GLU A 68 -2.99 5.97 -4.02
C GLU A 68 -2.98 6.75 -2.71
N TRP A 69 -3.65 6.24 -1.67
CA TRP A 69 -3.61 6.84 -0.35
C TRP A 69 -2.20 6.81 0.26
N ALA A 70 -1.50 5.67 0.17
CA ALA A 70 -0.13 5.53 0.68
C ALA A 70 0.83 6.53 0.02
N GLU A 71 0.76 6.69 -1.31
CA GLU A 71 1.57 7.69 -2.01
C GLU A 71 1.18 9.11 -1.64
N SER A 72 -0.13 9.39 -1.54
CA SER A 72 -0.66 10.70 -1.16
C SER A 72 -0.12 11.14 0.20
N VAL A 73 -0.20 10.28 1.22
CA VAL A 73 0.32 10.58 2.56
C VAL A 73 1.86 10.61 2.58
N THR A 74 2.53 9.75 1.81
CA THR A 74 4.00 9.75 1.75
C THR A 74 4.53 11.05 1.15
N LEU A 75 3.89 11.56 0.11
CA LEU A 75 4.25 12.79 -0.59
C LEU A 75 3.44 13.99 -0.10
N ILE A 76 3.06 14.01 1.18
CA ILE A 76 2.14 15.00 1.77
C ILE A 76 2.52 16.47 1.46
N ALA A 77 3.82 16.77 1.41
CA ALA A 77 4.32 18.12 1.11
C ALA A 77 3.95 18.59 -0.31
N THR A 78 3.66 17.68 -1.21
CA THR A 78 3.29 17.95 -2.61
C THR A 78 1.80 17.70 -2.86
N THR A 79 1.24 16.64 -2.30
CA THR A 79 -0.14 16.22 -2.57
C THR A 79 -1.16 16.88 -1.65
N GLY A 80 -0.76 17.24 -0.43
CA GLY A 80 -1.66 17.68 0.63
C GLY A 80 -2.61 16.60 1.17
N ALA A 81 -2.47 15.34 0.73
CA ALA A 81 -3.39 14.22 1.03
C ALA A 81 -4.87 14.63 0.92
N PRO A 82 -5.36 14.87 -0.31
CA PRO A 82 -6.68 15.46 -0.52
C PRO A 82 -7.78 14.51 -0.04
N ASP A 83 -8.89 15.09 0.44
CA ASP A 83 -10.08 14.35 0.89
C ASP A 83 -10.55 13.34 -0.16
N SER A 84 -10.49 13.68 -1.45
CA SER A 84 -10.87 12.78 -2.54
C SER A 84 -10.07 11.47 -2.57
N ALA A 85 -8.79 11.48 -2.18
CA ALA A 85 -7.98 10.27 -2.09
C ALA A 85 -8.41 9.41 -0.88
N PHE A 86 -8.80 10.05 0.22
CA PHE A 86 -9.33 9.36 1.39
C PHE A 86 -10.73 8.80 1.14
N GLU A 87 -11.62 9.55 0.50
CA GLU A 87 -12.97 9.12 0.12
C GLU A 87 -12.91 7.90 -0.83
N ALA A 88 -11.99 7.92 -1.80
CA ALA A 88 -11.76 6.77 -2.68
C ALA A 88 -11.28 5.53 -1.90
N LEU A 89 -10.45 5.73 -0.86
CA LEU A 89 -10.07 4.66 0.06
C LEU A 89 -11.29 4.13 0.82
N GLN A 90 -12.09 5.01 1.44
CA GLN A 90 -13.26 4.61 2.22
C GLN A 90 -14.28 3.79 1.42
N ALA A 91 -14.38 4.00 0.10
CA ALA A 91 -15.24 3.19 -0.77
C ALA A 91 -14.87 1.68 -0.81
N HIS A 92 -13.64 1.32 -0.40
CA HIS A 92 -13.11 -0.03 -0.49
C HIS A 92 -12.76 -0.70 0.84
N PHE A 93 -12.79 0.04 1.95
CA PHE A 93 -12.38 -0.44 3.27
C PHE A 93 -13.45 -0.15 4.31
N SER A 94 -13.65 -1.09 5.24
CA SER A 94 -14.60 -0.91 6.34
C SER A 94 -14.03 -0.02 7.45
N ASP A 95 -14.90 0.54 8.31
CA ASP A 95 -14.49 1.33 9.48
C ASP A 95 -13.58 0.54 10.44
N ALA A 96 -13.68 -0.79 10.47
CA ALA A 96 -12.79 -1.64 11.28
C ALA A 96 -11.37 -1.73 10.68
N GLU A 97 -11.25 -1.58 9.36
CA GLU A 97 -9.97 -1.57 8.63
C GLU A 97 -9.36 -0.16 8.56
N LEU A 98 -10.22 0.87 8.58
CA LEU A 98 -9.87 2.29 8.68
C LEU A 98 -10.44 2.90 9.97
N PRO A 99 -9.95 2.51 11.15
CA PRO A 99 -10.37 3.17 12.39
C PRO A 99 -9.89 4.62 12.35
N ILE A 100 -10.86 5.54 12.27
CA ILE A 100 -10.67 6.99 12.25
C ILE A 100 -10.42 7.50 13.67
#